data_AF-A0A7W1GRA2-F1
#
_entry.id   AF-A0A7W1GRA2-F1
#
_cell.length_a   1.000
_cell.length_b   1.000
_cell.length_c   1.000
_cell.angle_alpha   90.00
_cell.angle_beta   90.00
_cell.angle_gamma   90.00
#
_symmetry.space_group_name_H-M   'P 1'
#
loop_
_entity.id
_entity.type
_entity.pdbx_description
1 polymer ?
#
loop_
_entity_poly.entity_id
_entity_poly.type
_entity_poly.pdbx_seq_one_letter_code
_entity_poly.pdbx_strand_id
1 'polypeptide(L)'
;MSKVAAAWQDRLVQSIAVAERRARLARRHRLAPGHRAANVVEATRSVVCLHGTDPVTVYLSALARVDGMAMSDLDRALYVDRSLVKHLAMRRTLFV
;
A
#
# COMPACT_ATOMS: atom_id res chain seq x y z
N MET A 1 21.34 11.28 30.63
CA MET A 1 20.68 12.04 29.55
C MET A 1 19.21 11.61 29.41
N SER A 2 18.37 11.90 30.41
CA SER A 2 16.93 11.57 30.42
C SER A 2 16.17 12.69 31.10
N LYS A 3 15.64 13.63 30.31
CA LYS A 3 14.73 14.68 30.81
C LYS A 3 13.81 15.29 29.74
N VAL A 4 14.00 14.98 28.45
CA VAL A 4 13.23 15.61 27.36
C VAL A 4 11.91 14.89 27.05
N ALA A 5 11.77 13.61 27.44
CA ALA A 5 10.61 12.80 27.05
C ALA A 5 9.30 13.12 27.82
N ALA A 6 9.37 13.83 28.95
CA ALA A 6 8.23 14.01 29.87
C ALA A 6 7.30 15.20 29.51
N ALA A 7 7.71 16.09 28.60
CA ALA A 7 7.00 17.33 28.33
C ALA A 7 5.87 17.21 27.29
N TRP A 8 5.73 16.05 26.62
CA TRP A 8 4.78 15.85 25.52
C TRP A 8 3.69 14.80 25.82
N GLN A 9 3.65 14.19 27.01
CA GLN A 9 2.51 13.35 27.40
C GLN A 9 1.34 14.22 27.87
N ASP A 10 0.76 14.98 26.95
CA ASP A 10 -0.59 15.47 27.14
C ASP A 10 -1.54 14.26 27.19
N ARG A 11 -2.39 14.19 28.22
CA ARG A 11 -3.32 13.08 28.47
C ARG A 11 -4.37 12.95 27.36
N LEU A 12 -4.53 14.00 26.55
CA LEU A 12 -5.40 14.03 25.38
C LEU A 12 -4.72 13.49 24.11
N VAL A 13 -3.39 13.30 24.11
CA VAL A 13 -2.63 12.82 22.95
C VAL A 13 -2.30 11.34 23.13
N GLN A 14 -2.95 10.49 22.35
CA GLN A 14 -2.60 9.07 22.31
C GLN A 14 -1.21 8.89 21.68
N SER A 15 -0.26 8.35 22.45
CA SER A 15 1.03 7.94 21.90
C SER A 15 0.89 6.62 21.12
N ILE A 16 1.49 6.56 19.93
CA ILE A 16 1.49 5.36 19.07
C ILE A 16 2.90 4.79 19.03
N ALA A 17 3.08 3.59 19.59
CA ALA A 17 4.36 2.90 19.55
C ALA A 17 4.73 2.49 18.10
N VAL A 18 6.03 2.27 17.85
CA VAL A 18 6.52 1.84 16.53
C VAL A 18 5.86 0.54 16.08
N ALA A 19 5.69 -0.42 16.99
CA ALA A 19 5.04 -1.70 16.70
C ALA A 19 3.59 -1.51 16.25
N GLU A 20 2.84 -0.65 16.95
CA GLU A 20 1.45 -0.34 16.59
C GLU A 20 1.36 0.39 15.25
N ARG A 21 2.25 1.36 15.00
CA ARG A 21 2.33 2.05 13.70
C ARG A 21 2.56 1.05 12.56
N ARG A 22 3.49 0.10 12.74
CA ARG A 22 3.76 -0.95 11.74
C ARG A 22 2.57 -1.86 11.53
N ALA A 23 1.89 -2.29 12.59
CA ALA A 23 0.69 -3.12 12.49
C ALA A 23 -0.44 -2.41 11.73
N ARG A 24 -0.66 -1.12 12.03
CA ARG A 24 -1.65 -0.29 11.32
C ARG A 24 -1.32 -0.16 9.84
N LEU A 25 -0.05 0.08 9.49
CA LEU A 25 0.40 0.14 8.10
C LEU A 25 0.27 -1.20 7.38
N ALA A 26 0.69 -2.30 7.99
CA ALA A 26 0.59 -3.63 7.38
C ALA A 26 -0.85 -4.00 7.04
N ARG A 27 -1.81 -3.67 7.91
CA ARG A 27 -3.24 -3.87 7.64
C ARG A 27 -3.76 -2.96 6.53
N ARG A 28 -3.50 -1.64 6.64
CA ARG A 28 -4.00 -0.66 5.67
C ARG A 28 -3.40 -0.86 4.26
N HIS A 29 -2.14 -1.26 4.18
CA HIS A 29 -1.45 -1.52 2.91
C HIS A 29 -1.69 -2.93 2.36
N ARG A 30 -2.57 -3.71 3.00
CA ARG A 30 -2.96 -5.06 2.57
C ARG A 30 -1.83 -6.10 2.61
N LEU A 31 -0.86 -5.88 3.50
CA LEU A 31 0.33 -6.73 3.69
C LEU A 31 0.16 -7.75 4.82
N ALA A 32 -0.75 -7.51 5.77
CA ALA A 32 -1.00 -8.41 6.89
C ALA A 32 -1.91 -9.58 6.46
N PRO A 33 -1.65 -10.81 6.94
CA PRO A 33 -2.58 -11.94 6.78
C PRO A 33 -4.00 -11.56 7.23
N GLY A 34 -5.00 -12.08 6.51
CA GLY A 34 -6.42 -11.78 6.74
C GLY A 34 -6.86 -10.34 6.40
N HIS A 35 -5.95 -9.50 5.89
CA HIS A 35 -6.23 -8.11 5.47
C HIS A 35 -5.87 -7.86 4.01
N ARG A 36 -5.75 -8.91 3.22
CA ARG A 36 -5.47 -8.85 1.77
C ARG A 36 -6.63 -8.15 1.06
N ALA A 37 -6.33 -7.51 -0.06
CA ALA A 37 -7.34 -6.92 -0.93
C ALA A 37 -8.06 -8.01 -1.72
N ALA A 38 -9.33 -7.76 -2.05
CA ALA A 38 -10.14 -8.66 -2.87
C ALA A 38 -9.70 -8.69 -4.34
N ASN A 39 -9.08 -7.60 -4.82
CA ASN A 39 -8.59 -7.49 -6.20
C ASN A 39 -7.51 -6.39 -6.32
N VAL A 40 -6.92 -6.30 -7.52
CA VAL A 40 -5.86 -5.33 -7.84
C VAL A 40 -6.29 -3.87 -7.69
N VAL A 41 -7.56 -3.54 -7.97
CA VAL A 41 -8.07 -2.17 -7.85
C VAL A 41 -8.12 -1.74 -6.38
N GLU A 42 -8.62 -2.61 -5.49
CA GLU A 42 -8.61 -2.35 -4.05
C GLU A 42 -7.18 -2.29 -3.50
N ALA A 43 -6.28 -3.17 -3.97
CA ALA A 43 -4.87 -3.16 -3.57
C ALA A 43 -4.21 -1.81 -3.92
N THR A 44 -4.37 -1.34 -5.16
CA THR A 44 -3.85 -0.06 -5.63
C THR A 44 -4.41 1.11 -4.81
N ARG A 45 -5.75 1.16 -4.66
CA ARG A 45 -6.43 2.22 -3.89
C ARG A 45 -5.96 2.27 -2.43
N SER A 46 -5.65 1.12 -1.83
CA SER A 46 -5.22 1.02 -0.43
C SER A 46 -3.85 1.66 -0.16
N VAL A 47 -3.04 1.89 -1.21
CA VAL A 47 -1.71 2.52 -1.12
C VAL A 47 -1.57 3.73 -2.05
N VAL A 48 -2.69 4.33 -2.45
CA VAL A 48 -2.80 5.40 -3.45
C VAL A 48 -2.53 4.93 -4.87
N CYS A 49 -1.38 4.28 -5.12
CA CYS A 49 -0.97 3.72 -6.41
C CYS A 49 0.19 2.72 -6.24
N LEU A 50 0.39 1.83 -7.20
CA LEU A 50 1.53 0.92 -7.27
C LEU A 50 2.62 1.51 -8.16
N HIS A 51 3.88 1.48 -7.70
CA HIS A 51 5.00 1.89 -8.56
C HIS A 51 5.18 0.88 -9.70
N GLY A 52 5.31 1.38 -10.93
CA GLY A 52 5.35 0.56 -12.14
C GLY A 52 6.46 0.91 -13.11
N THR A 53 7.45 1.69 -12.70
CA THR A 53 8.61 2.03 -13.56
C THR A 53 9.34 0.78 -14.04
N ASP A 54 9.54 -0.18 -13.15
CA ASP A 54 9.95 -1.52 -13.54
C ASP A 54 8.69 -2.36 -13.81
N PRO A 55 8.55 -2.98 -15.00
CA PRO A 55 7.35 -3.68 -15.40
C PRO A 55 7.06 -4.92 -14.55
N VAL A 56 8.05 -5.50 -13.84
CA VAL A 56 7.86 -6.68 -12.99
C VAL A 56 7.40 -6.26 -11.59
N THR A 57 7.94 -5.17 -11.05
CA THR A 57 7.65 -4.73 -9.67
C THR A 57 6.18 -4.45 -9.41
N VAL A 58 5.42 -3.99 -10.41
CA VAL A 58 3.98 -3.73 -10.23
C VAL A 58 3.19 -5.03 -9.97
N TYR A 59 3.51 -6.11 -10.69
CA TYR A 59 2.88 -7.41 -10.47
C TYR A 59 3.27 -8.00 -9.11
N LEU A 60 4.55 -7.94 -8.73
CA LEU A 60 5.01 -8.40 -7.42
C LEU A 60 4.34 -7.62 -6.28
N SER A 61 4.18 -6.30 -6.45
CA SER A 61 3.50 -5.44 -5.49
C SER A 61 2.02 -5.80 -5.35
N ALA A 62 1.34 -6.12 -6.46
CA ALA A 62 -0.05 -6.57 -6.45
C ALA A 62 -0.21 -7.97 -5.82
N LEU A 63 0.62 -8.93 -6.22
CA LEU A 63 0.66 -10.29 -5.65
C LEU A 63 0.89 -10.30 -4.14
N ALA A 64 1.74 -9.39 -3.65
CA ALA A 64 1.97 -9.26 -2.21
C ALA A 64 0.74 -8.76 -1.43
N ARG A 65 -0.34 -8.33 -2.11
CA ARG A 65 -1.53 -7.69 -1.52
C ARG A 65 -2.84 -8.38 -1.83
N VAL A 66 -2.89 -9.24 -2.85
CA VAL A 66 -4.09 -9.93 -3.32
C VAL A 66 -3.82 -11.43 -3.30
N ASP A 67 -4.56 -12.18 -2.48
CA ASP A 67 -4.40 -13.63 -2.42
C ASP A 67 -4.94 -14.27 -3.71
N GLY A 68 -4.21 -15.25 -4.25
CA GLY A 68 -4.64 -16.02 -5.43
C GLY A 68 -4.67 -15.24 -6.74
N MET A 69 -4.14 -14.02 -6.79
CA MET A 69 -4.11 -13.19 -8.00
C MET A 69 -3.37 -13.89 -9.15
N ALA A 70 -3.94 -13.84 -10.34
CA ALA A 70 -3.27 -14.17 -11.59
C ALA A 70 -2.72 -12.91 -12.25
N MET A 71 -1.66 -13.04 -13.07
CA MET A 71 -1.10 -11.91 -13.82
C MET A 71 -2.13 -11.26 -14.74
N SER A 72 -3.03 -12.07 -15.30
CA SER A 72 -4.14 -11.63 -16.16
C SER A 72 -5.11 -10.67 -15.48
N ASP A 73 -5.20 -10.66 -14.14
CA ASP A 73 -6.12 -9.79 -13.42
C ASP A 73 -5.66 -8.32 -13.48
N LEU A 74 -4.34 -8.08 -13.39
CA LEU A 74 -3.78 -6.74 -13.56
C LEU A 74 -3.83 -6.30 -15.03
N ASP A 75 -3.55 -7.21 -15.96
CA ASP A 75 -3.64 -6.91 -17.40
C ASP A 75 -5.07 -6.54 -17.80
N ARG A 76 -6.07 -7.27 -17.29
CA ARG A 76 -7.48 -6.95 -17.50
C ARG A 76 -7.82 -5.56 -16.95
N ALA A 77 -7.42 -5.26 -15.71
CA ALA A 77 -7.69 -3.96 -15.09
C ALA A 77 -7.05 -2.78 -15.86
N LEU A 78 -5.86 -2.99 -16.43
CA LEU A 78 -5.13 -1.97 -17.19
C LEU A 78 -5.65 -1.78 -18.61
N TYR A 79 -5.87 -2.89 -19.33
CA TYR A 79 -6.01 -2.86 -20.79
C TYR A 79 -7.42 -3.16 -21.27
N VAL A 80 -8.20 -3.93 -20.50
CA VAL A 80 -9.57 -4.31 -20.87
C VAL A 80 -10.57 -3.39 -20.17
N ASP A 81 -10.60 -3.44 -18.84
CA ASP A 81 -11.59 -2.72 -18.03
C ASP A 81 -11.24 -1.24 -17.88
N ARG A 82 -9.96 -0.89 -18.06
CA ARG A 82 -9.40 0.46 -17.84
C ARG A 82 -9.76 1.05 -16.47
N SER A 83 -9.90 0.17 -15.48
CA SER A 83 -10.14 0.55 -14.09
C SER A 83 -8.87 1.00 -13.38
N LEU A 84 -7.70 0.67 -13.97
CA LEU A 84 -6.39 1.19 -13.60
C LEU A 84 -5.71 1.78 -14.84
N VAL A 85 -4.84 2.77 -14.64
CA VAL A 85 -4.12 3.45 -15.73
C VAL A 85 -2.65 3.60 -15.39
N LYS A 86 -1.79 3.57 -16.40
CA LYS A 86 -0.38 3.92 -16.24
C LYS A 86 -0.22 5.43 -16.33
N HIS A 87 0.34 6.05 -15.30
CA HIS A 87 0.53 7.50 -15.26
C HIS A 87 1.87 7.90 -14.64
N LEU A 88 2.52 8.91 -15.20
CA LEU A 88 3.68 9.54 -14.57
C LEU A 88 3.20 10.47 -13.46
N ALA A 89 3.56 10.17 -12.22
CA ALA A 89 3.04 10.90 -11.05
C ALA A 89 4.19 11.37 -10.13
N MET A 90 4.24 10.87 -8.89
CA MET A 90 5.20 11.33 -7.89
C MET A 90 6.64 11.20 -8.40
N ARG A 91 7.42 12.28 -8.27
CA ARG A 91 8.82 12.33 -8.74
C ARG A 91 8.99 11.96 -10.22
N ARG A 92 7.91 12.06 -11.03
CA ARG A 92 7.89 11.77 -12.47
C ARG A 92 8.26 10.32 -12.82
N THR A 93 7.95 9.38 -11.94
CA THR A 93 8.09 7.94 -12.20
C THR A 93 6.74 7.33 -12.59
N LEU A 94 6.75 6.13 -13.16
CA LEU A 94 5.51 5.46 -13.61
C LEU A 94 4.79 4.81 -12.43
N PHE A 95 3.48 5.01 -12.35
CA PHE A 95 2.58 4.40 -11.39
C PHE A 95 1.35 3.82 -12.07
N VAL A 96 0.73 2.86 -11.40
CA VAL A 96 -0.57 2.24 -11.72
C VAL A 96 -1.54 2.50 -10.58
#